data_AF-A0A3C0UH86-F1
#
_entry.id   AF-A0A3C0UH86-F1
#
_cell.length_a   1.000
_cell.length_b   1.000
_cell.length_c   1.000
_cell.angle_alpha   90.00
_cell.angle_beta   90.00
_cell.angle_gamma   90.00
#
_symmetry.space_group_name_H-M   'P 1'
#
loop_
_entity.id
_entity.type
_entity.pdbx_description
1 polymer ?
#
loop_
_entity_poly.entity_id
_entity_poly.type
_entity_poly.pdbx_seq_one_letter_code
_entity_poly.pdbx_strand_id
1 'polypeptide(L)' 'MRLVFIGFGEAAYNIASGLKAEGLIDIGAYDRNAADPQLGGLIQQRAAEVGVKLFESLEGAYQAGEFIACL' A
#
# COMPACT_ATOMS: atom_id res chain seq x y z
N MET A 1 2.34 10.76 4.30
CA MET A 1 1.27 9.79 3.98
C MET A 1 0.38 9.72 5.21
N ARG A 2 -0.91 10.03 5.06
CA ARG A 2 -1.85 9.96 6.18
C ARG A 2 -2.08 8.52 6.65
N LEU A 3 -2.10 7.56 5.74
CA LEU A 3 -2.21 6.14 6.05
C LEU A 3 -1.17 5.34 5.26
N VAL A 4 -0.46 4.43 5.94
CA VAL A 4 0.46 3.48 5.30
C VAL A 4 0.10 2.06 5.71
N PHE A 5 -0.06 1.19 4.72
CA PHE A 5 -0.24 -0.25 4.92
C PHE A 5 1.11 -0.98 4.96
N ILE A 6 1.28 -1.89 5.91
CA ILE A 6 2.36 -2.88 5.90
C ILE A 6 1.71 -4.22 5.55
N GLY A 7 2.01 -4.72 4.35
CA GLY A 7 1.23 -5.72 3.63
C GLY A 7 0.25 -5.09 2.66
N PHE A 8 0.32 -5.45 1.37
CA PHE A 8 -0.57 -4.93 0.32
C PHE A 8 -1.22 -6.05 -0.51
N GLY A 9 -1.76 -7.03 0.21
CA GLY A 9 -2.59 -8.10 -0.34
C GLY A 9 -4.02 -7.65 -0.67
N GLU A 10 -4.92 -8.61 -0.80
CA GLU A 10 -6.31 -8.35 -1.23
C GLU A 10 -7.10 -7.49 -0.23
N ALA A 11 -6.94 -7.72 1.07
CA ALA A 11 -7.64 -6.96 2.10
C ALA A 11 -7.22 -5.48 2.08
N ALA A 12 -5.92 -5.22 2.13
CA ALA A 12 -5.37 -3.87 2.08
C ALA A 12 -5.74 -3.14 0.78
N TYR A 13 -5.73 -3.83 -0.36
CA TYR A 13 -6.19 -3.29 -1.64
C TYR A 13 -7.65 -2.82 -1.61
N ASN A 14 -8.59 -3.67 -1.14
CA ASN A 14 -10.00 -3.32 -1.09
C ASN A 14 -10.29 -2.20 -0.08
N ILE A 15 -9.61 -2.21 1.07
CA ILE A 15 -9.71 -1.12 2.06
C ILE A 15 -9.20 0.20 1.45
N ALA A 16 -8.03 0.18 0.81
CA ALA A 16 -7.48 1.37 0.17
C ALA A 16 -8.40 1.90 -0.94
N SER A 17 -8.98 1.01 -1.76
CA SER A 17 -9.97 1.36 -2.79
C SER A 17 -11.19 2.08 -2.21
N GLY A 18 -11.80 1.52 -1.15
CA GLY A 18 -12.93 2.14 -0.48
C GLY A 18 -12.58 3.50 0.13
N LEU A 19 -11.46 3.60 0.85
CA LEU A 19 -11.02 4.86 1.45
C LEU A 19 -10.71 5.94 0.40
N LYS A 20 -10.14 5.56 -0.74
CA LYS A 20 -9.91 6.45 -1.89
C LYS A 20 -11.22 6.98 -2.47
N ALA A 21 -12.22 6.11 -2.62
CA ALA A 21 -13.56 6.51 -3.08
C ALA A 21 -14.22 7.52 -2.12
N GLU A 22 -13.97 7.41 -0.81
CA GLU A 22 -14.41 8.36 0.22
C GLU A 22 -13.53 9.63 0.34
N GLY A 23 -12.49 9.76 -0.50
CA GLY A 23 -11.68 10.98 -0.61
C GLY A 23 -10.35 10.96 0.17
N LEU A 24 -9.95 9.85 0.79
CA LEU A 24 -8.62 9.72 1.39
C LEU A 24 -7.59 9.41 0.29
N ILE A 25 -6.86 10.43 -0.15
CA ILE A 25 -5.94 10.32 -1.30
C ILE A 25 -4.48 10.04 -0.92
N ASP A 26 -4.07 10.38 0.31
CA ASP A 26 -2.68 10.26 0.79
C ASP A 26 -2.42 8.90 1.46
N ILE A 27 -2.44 7.84 0.64
CA ILE A 27 -2.27 6.44 1.06
C ILE A 27 -0.99 5.85 0.46
N GLY A 28 -0.20 5.19 1.31
CA GLY A 28 0.97 4.43 0.92
C GLY A 28 0.91 2.98 1.38
N ALA A 29 1.84 2.17 0.88
CA ALA A 29 1.98 0.78 1.30
C ALA A 29 3.41 0.27 1.14
N TYR A 30 3.78 -0.72 1.93
CA TYR A 30 4.96 -1.55 1.72
C TYR A 30 4.54 -3.01 1.75
N ASP A 31 5.06 -3.79 0.81
CA ASP A 31 4.92 -5.24 0.83
C ASP A 31 6.25 -5.88 0.48
N ARG A 32 6.70 -6.83 1.31
CA ARG A 32 7.97 -7.54 1.10
C ARG A 32 8.02 -8.30 -0.23
N ASN A 33 6.87 -8.67 -0.78
CA ASN A 33 6.74 -9.41 -2.03
C ASN A 33 6.54 -8.48 -3.22
N ALA A 34 6.52 -7.15 -3.05
CA ALA A 34 6.28 -6.21 -4.15
C ALA A 34 7.34 -6.31 -5.26
N ALA A 35 8.57 -6.72 -4.94
CA ALA A 35 9.65 -6.97 -5.90
C ALA A 35 9.82 -8.45 -6.27
N ASP A 36 8.97 -9.34 -5.75
CA ASP A 36 9.05 -10.77 -6.04
C ASP A 36 8.63 -11.04 -7.51
N PRO A 37 9.38 -11.84 -8.28
CA PRO A 37 9.07 -12.10 -9.69
C PRO A 37 7.72 -12.79 -9.94
N GLN A 38 7.20 -13.56 -8.97
CA GLN A 38 5.94 -14.30 -9.10
C GLN A 38 4.76 -13.52 -8.50
N LEU A 39 4.97 -12.88 -7.35
CA LEU A 39 3.91 -12.23 -6.57
C LEU A 39 3.85 -10.71 -6.77
N GLY A 40 4.97 -10.08 -7.08
CA GLY A 40 5.13 -8.63 -7.10
C GLY A 40 4.31 -7.94 -8.18
N GLY A 41 4.11 -8.58 -9.34
CA GLY A 41 3.32 -8.03 -10.43
C GLY A 41 1.88 -7.68 -10.02
N LEU A 42 1.22 -8.57 -9.27
CA LEU A 42 -0.15 -8.33 -8.79
C LEU A 42 -0.20 -7.20 -7.75
N ILE A 43 0.78 -7.13 -6.86
CA ILE A 43 0.87 -6.08 -5.82
C ILE A 43 1.07 -4.71 -6.47
N GLN A 44 2.01 -4.61 -7.41
CA GLN A 44 2.28 -3.38 -8.16
C GLN A 44 1.06 -2.93 -8.96
N GLN A 45 0.39 -3.86 -9.66
CA GLN A 45 -0.82 -3.58 -10.40
C GLN A 45 -1.92 -3.01 -9.50
N ARG A 46 -2.21 -3.68 -8.37
CA ARG A 46 -3.21 -3.23 -7.39
C ARG A 46 -2.89 -1.84 -6.86
N ALA A 47 -1.65 -1.60 -6.47
CA ALA A 47 -1.25 -0.30 -5.95
C ALA A 47 -1.39 0.80 -7.00
N ALA A 48 -1.02 0.53 -8.26
CA ALA A 48 -1.19 1.47 -9.36
C ALA A 48 -2.68 1.75 -9.65
N GLU A 49 -3.53 0.72 -9.67
CA GLU A 49 -4.97 0.83 -9.93
C GLU A 49 -5.68 1.78 -8.95
N VAL A 50 -5.36 1.70 -7.67
CA VAL A 50 -5.93 2.60 -6.65
C VAL A 50 -5.03 3.81 -6.35
N GLY A 51 -3.92 3.98 -7.05
CA GLY A 51 -2.96 5.08 -6.86
C GLY A 51 -2.32 5.13 -5.46
N VAL A 52 -2.07 3.98 -4.84
CA VAL A 52 -1.33 3.86 -3.58
C VAL A 52 0.17 3.90 -3.86
N LYS A 53 0.91 4.71 -3.10
CA LYS A 53 2.38 4.77 -3.22
C LYS A 53 3.01 3.53 -2.59
N LEU A 54 3.70 2.71 -3.39
CA LEU A 54 4.55 1.63 -2.87
C LEU A 54 5.91 2.17 -2.42
N PHE A 55 6.31 1.84 -1.21
CA PHE A 55 7.64 2.10 -0.67
C PHE A 55 8.58 0.93 -0.97
N GLU A 56 9.87 1.25 -1.17
CA GLU A 56 10.91 0.25 -1.45
C GLU A 56 11.40 -0.47 -0.18
N SER A 57 11.18 0.12 1.00
CA SER A 57 11.59 -0.44 2.28
C SER A 57 10.54 -0.24 3.37
N LEU A 58 10.58 -1.13 4.36
CA LEU A 58 9.73 -1.05 5.55
C LEU A 58 10.01 0.23 6.34
N GLU A 59 11.29 0.60 6.46
CA GLU A 59 11.74 1.78 7.17
C GLU A 59 11.18 3.06 6.52
N GLY A 60 11.23 3.15 5.19
CA GLY A 60 10.68 4.29 4.45
C GLY A 60 9.16 4.41 4.61
N ALA A 61 8.46 3.28 4.63
CA ALA A 61 7.02 3.24 4.85
C ALA A 61 6.64 3.71 6.27
N TYR A 62 7.33 3.18 7.29
CA TYR A 62 7.14 3.56 8.69
C TYR A 62 7.42 5.05 8.94
N GLN A 63 8.49 5.60 8.36
CA GLN A 63 8.85 7.01 8.53
C GLN A 63 7.87 7.98 7.86
N ALA A 64 7.20 7.55 6.78
CA ALA A 64 6.32 8.42 6.01
C ALA A 64 4.86 8.43 6.47
N GLY A 65 4.46 7.44 7.28
CA GLY A 65 3.07 7.24 7.70
C GLY A 65 2.73 7.93 9.02
N GLU A 66 1.63 8.68 9.04
CA GLU A 66 1.01 9.16 10.30
C GLU A 66 0.27 8.05 11.04
N PHE A 67 -0.46 7.22 10.27
CA PHE A 67 -1.12 6.00 10.74
C PHE A 67 -0.57 4.78 10.00
N ILE A 68 -0.31 3.72 10.75
CA ILE A 68 0.18 2.44 10.22
C ILE A 68 -0.90 1.38 10.43
N ALA A 69 -1.31 0.72 9.34
CA ALA A 69 -2.15 -0.47 9.38
C ALA A 69 -1.33 -1.68 8.93
N CYS A 70 -1.12 -2.66 9.82
CA CYS A 70 -0.41 -3.89 9.50
C CYS A 70 -1.42 -5.02 9.31
N LEU A 71 -1.48 -5.59 8.10
CA LEU A 71 -2.51 -6.56 7.68
C LEU A 71 -1.89 -7.77 6.97
#